data_AF-A0A498DS40-F1
#
_entry.id   AF-A0A498DS40-F1
#
_cell.length_a   1.000
_cell.length_b   1.000
_cell.length_c   1.000
_cell.angle_alpha   90.00
_cell.angle_beta   90.00
_cell.angle_gamma   90.00
#
_symmetry.space_group_name_H-M   'P 1'
#
loop_
_entity.id
_entity.type
_entity.pdbx_description
1 polymer ?
#
loop_
_entity_poly.entity_id
_entity_poly.type
_entity_poly.pdbx_seq_one_letter_code
_entity_poly.pdbx_strand_id
1 'polypeptide(L)'
;MEYKIAIAKQLSDILKSKRKSLGLTQTDMGQKLGVSQRVFARNEISPEKVHFERILQICSELDMDLIIRERNRDEPKAASPEVESW
;
A
#
# COMPACT_ATOMS: atom_id res chain seq x y z
N MET A 1 9.02 -4.08 -2.94
CA MET A 1 7.94 -4.74 -3.71
C MET A 1 6.83 -3.72 -3.88
N GLU A 2 6.30 -3.56 -5.08
CA GLU A 2 5.15 -2.68 -5.33
C GLU A 2 3.86 -3.50 -5.39
N TYR A 3 2.79 -2.95 -4.81
CA TYR A 3 1.47 -3.57 -4.87
C TYR A 3 0.51 -2.67 -5.65
N LYS A 4 -0.11 -3.22 -6.69
CA LYS A 4 -1.18 -2.51 -7.40
C LYS A 4 -2.46 -2.58 -6.59
N ILE A 5 -2.95 -1.42 -6.15
CA ILE A 5 -4.24 -1.29 -5.46
C ILE A 5 -5.25 -0.72 -6.46
N ALA A 6 -6.18 -1.57 -6.89
CA ALA A 6 -7.32 -1.20 -7.74
C ALA A 6 -8.62 -1.05 -6.94
N ILE A 7 -8.76 -1.77 -5.82
CA ILE A 7 -9.92 -1.71 -4.93
C ILE A 7 -9.49 -1.68 -3.46
N ALA A 8 -10.34 -1.10 -2.59
CA ALA A 8 -10.07 -0.91 -1.17
C ALA A 8 -9.68 -2.20 -0.43
N LYS A 9 -10.33 -3.33 -0.74
CA LYS A 9 -10.05 -4.62 -0.09
C LYS A 9 -8.59 -5.06 -0.24
N GLN A 10 -7.95 -4.75 -1.37
CA GLN A 10 -6.55 -5.08 -1.58
C GLN A 10 -5.64 -4.34 -0.58
N LEU A 11 -5.95 -3.08 -0.28
CA LEU A 11 -5.20 -2.33 0.73
C LEU A 11 -5.30 -3.01 2.10
N SER A 12 -6.50 -3.40 2.55
CA SER A 12 -6.69 -4.15 3.80
C SER A 12 -5.79 -5.40 3.87
N ASP A 13 -5.81 -6.22 2.82
CA ASP A 13 -5.03 -7.46 2.78
C ASP A 13 -3.51 -7.19 2.78
N ILE A 14 -3.05 -6.16 2.07
CA ILE A 14 -1.65 -5.73 2.05
C ILE A 14 -1.19 -5.26 3.44
N LEU A 15 -1.94 -4.33 4.06
CA LEU A 15 -1.63 -3.80 5.39
C LEU A 15 -1.55 -4.92 6.43
N LYS A 16 -2.53 -5.83 6.42
CA LYS A 16 -2.59 -6.98 7.34
C LYS A 16 -1.44 -7.95 7.12
N SER A 17 -1.12 -8.25 5.87
CA SER A 17 0.00 -9.14 5.51
C SER A 17 1.33 -8.55 5.99
N LYS A 18 1.57 -7.27 5.71
CA LYS A 18 2.80 -6.56 6.13
C LYS A 18 2.91 -6.49 7.65
N ARG A 19 1.82 -6.15 8.36
CA ARG A 19 1.81 -6.14 9.83
C ARG A 19 2.21 -7.51 10.40
N LYS A 20 1.64 -8.59 9.87
CA LYS A 20 1.96 -9.95 10.30
C LYS A 20 3.41 -10.34 9.99
N SER A 21 3.96 -9.93 8.84
CA SER A 21 5.36 -10.23 8.51
C SER A 21 6.36 -9.51 9.41
N LEU A 22 5.96 -8.36 9.98
CA LEU A 22 6.70 -7.65 11.03
C LEU A 22 6.48 -8.22 12.44
N GLY A 23 5.67 -9.27 12.60
CA GLY A 23 5.36 -9.85 13.92
C GLY A 23 4.48 -8.99 14.82
N LEU A 24 3.88 -7.91 14.29
CA LEU A 24 3.09 -6.95 15.06
C LEU A 24 1.64 -7.44 15.23
N THR A 25 1.09 -7.26 16.42
CA THR A 25 -0.33 -7.47 16.70
C THR A 25 -1.16 -6.22 16.35
N GLN A 26 -2.49 -6.36 16.34
CA GLN A 26 -3.37 -5.20 16.22
C GLN A 26 -3.29 -4.28 17.44
N THR A 27 -2.94 -4.82 18.61
CA THR A 27 -2.73 -4.04 19.83
C THR A 27 -1.47 -3.18 19.71
N ASP A 28 -0.37 -3.73 19.21
CA ASP A 28 0.89 -3.00 19.05
C ASP A 28 0.71 -1.81 18.08
N MET A 29 0.00 -2.04 16.96
CA MET A 29 -0.34 -0.98 16.03
C MET A 29 -1.27 0.07 16.65
N GLY A 30 -2.24 -0.36 17.45
CA GLY A 30 -3.08 0.56 18.20
C GLY A 30 -2.27 1.48 19.11
N GLN A 31 -1.35 0.89 19.89
CA GLN A 31 -0.46 1.64 20.79
C GLN A 31 0.42 2.64 20.04
N LYS A 32 1.07 2.21 18.96
CA LYS A 32 1.90 3.08 18.10
C LYS A 32 1.11 4.26 17.52
N LEU A 33 -0.15 4.02 17.13
CA LEU A 33 -1.04 5.02 16.54
C LEU A 33 -1.90 5.77 17.55
N GLY A 34 -1.67 5.60 18.86
CA GLY A 34 -2.43 6.27 19.92
C GLY A 34 -3.93 5.94 19.94
N VAL A 35 -4.33 4.73 19.53
CA VAL A 35 -5.73 4.27 19.49
C VAL A 35 -5.90 2.89 20.12
N SER A 36 -7.15 2.53 20.46
CA SER A 36 -7.43 1.18 20.96
C SER A 36 -7.24 0.12 19.88
N GLN A 37 -6.96 -1.12 20.30
CA GLN A 37 -6.89 -2.29 19.40
C GLN A 37 -8.15 -2.42 18.54
N ARG A 38 -9.34 -2.17 19.10
CA ARG A 38 -10.62 -2.22 18.38
C ARG A 38 -10.69 -1.18 17.27
N VAL A 39 -10.20 0.04 17.53
CA VAL A 39 -10.16 1.10 16.52
C VAL A 39 -9.17 0.73 15.41
N PHE A 40 -7.98 0.25 15.74
CA PHE A 40 -7.03 -0.20 14.73
C PHE A 40 -7.58 -1.37 13.89
N ALA A 41 -8.21 -2.37 14.52
CA ALA A 41 -8.83 -3.49 13.82
C ALA A 41 -9.89 -3.03 12.81
N ARG A 42 -10.70 -2.01 13.17
CA ARG A 42 -11.67 -1.39 12.25
C ARG A 42 -10.98 -0.63 11.11
N ASN A 43 -9.86 0.04 11.39
CA ASN A 43 -9.11 0.74 10.35
C ASN A 43 -8.48 -0.25 9.37
N GLU A 44 -7.93 -1.36 9.87
CA GLU A 44 -7.30 -2.41 9.06
C GLU A 44 -8.31 -3.13 8.15
N ILE A 45 -9.53 -3.42 8.64
CA ILE A 45 -10.55 -4.14 7.86
C ILE A 45 -11.28 -3.28 6.83
N SER A 46 -11.36 -1.96 7.03
CA SER A 46 -12.09 -1.04 6.15
C SER A 46 -11.32 0.27 5.94
N PRO A 47 -10.13 0.20 5.30
CA PRO A 47 -9.27 1.37 5.13
C PRO A 47 -9.92 2.48 4.28
N GLU A 48 -10.89 2.16 3.44
CA GLU A 48 -11.65 3.15 2.65
C GLU A 48 -12.54 4.08 3.47
N LYS A 49 -12.87 3.70 4.71
CA LYS A 49 -13.69 4.52 5.64
C LYS A 49 -12.83 5.33 6.60
N VAL A 50 -11.52 5.21 6.49
CA VAL A 50 -10.55 5.85 7.37
C VAL A 50 -10.07 7.13 6.71
N HIS A 51 -9.80 8.17 7.52
CA HIS A 51 -9.16 9.37 7.00
C HIS A 51 -7.84 9.02 6.32
N PHE A 52 -7.59 9.58 5.13
CA PHE A 52 -6.40 9.29 4.35
C PHE A 52 -5.10 9.50 5.14
N GLU A 53 -5.03 10.54 5.97
CA GLU A 53 -3.91 10.80 6.90
C GLU A 53 -3.60 9.58 7.79
N ARG A 54 -4.63 8.91 8.31
CA ARG A 54 -4.45 7.72 9.13
C ARG A 54 -3.94 6.53 8.31
N ILE A 55 -4.27 6.44 7.02
CA ILE A 55 -3.67 5.44 6.13
C ILE A 55 -2.17 5.69 5.98
N LEU A 56 -1.76 6.94 5.77
CA LEU A 56 -0.34 7.31 5.69
C LEU A 56 0.41 6.98 6.98
N GLN A 57 -0.17 7.26 8.14
CA GLN A 57 0.39 6.88 9.45
C GLN A 57 0.52 5.35 9.60
N ILE A 58 -0.48 4.58 9.17
CA ILE A 58 -0.39 3.11 9.18
C ILE A 58 0.73 2.63 8.26
N CYS A 59 0.86 3.21 7.07
CA CYS A 59 1.95 2.88 6.15
C CYS A 59 3.32 3.17 6.77
N SER A 60 3.49 4.34 7.40
CA SER A 60 4.70 4.72 8.11
C SER A 60 5.08 3.72 9.22
N GLU A 61 4.12 3.31 10.05
CA GLU A 61 4.36 2.33 11.13
C GLU A 61 4.67 0.92 10.61
N LEU A 62 4.36 0.64 9.35
CA LEU A 62 4.59 -0.65 8.70
C LEU A 62 5.77 -0.61 7.71
N ASP A 63 6.58 0.45 7.72
CA ASP A 63 7.68 0.66 6.77
C ASP A 63 7.24 0.49 5.30
N MET A 64 6.16 1.18 4.94
CA MET A 64 5.60 1.21 3.58
C MET A 64 5.40 2.64 3.10
N ASP A 65 5.64 2.84 1.80
CA ASP A 65 5.37 4.09 1.11
C ASP A 65 4.12 3.98 0.21
N LEU A 66 3.31 5.03 0.17
CA LEU A 66 2.28 5.20 -0.85
C LEU A 66 2.87 5.94 -2.05
N ILE A 67 2.99 5.22 -3.17
CA ILE A 67 3.53 5.78 -4.41
C ILE A 67 2.39 6.05 -5.39
N ILE A 68 2.30 7.28 -5.90
CA ILE A 68 1.43 7.64 -7.01
C ILE A 68 2.25 7.57 -8.30
N ARG A 69 1.81 6.73 -9.22
CA ARG A 69 2.42 6.54 -10.54
C ARG A 69 1.35 6.70 -11.61
N GLU A 70 1.75 7.22 -12.76
CA GLU A 70 0.88 7.18 -13.93
C GLU A 70 0.58 5.73 -14.29
N ARG A 71 -0.66 5.47 -14.72
CA ARG A 71 -0.95 4.20 -15.38
C ARG A 71 -0.23 4.28 -16.72
N ASN A 72 0.74 3.39 -16.97
CA ASN A 72 1.31 3.26 -18.31
C ASN A 72 0.14 3.19 -19.30
N ARG A 73 -0.06 4.25 -20.09
CA ARG A 73 -0.57 4.06 -21.44
C ARG A 73 0.54 3.27 -22.10
N ASP A 74 0.21 2.12 -22.67
CA ASP A 74 1.17 1.35 -23.45
C ASP A 74 1.92 2.31 -24.38
N GLU A 75 3.17 2.63 -24.08
CA GLU A 75 4.07 3.10 -25.12
C GLU A 75 4.38 1.84 -25.91
N PRO A 76 3.92 1.72 -27.17
CA PRO A 76 4.49 0.72 -28.03
C PRO A 76 5.97 1.09 -28.10
N LYS A 77 6.81 0.25 -27.49
CA LYS A 77 8.26 0.28 -27.59
C LYS A 77 8.58 0.61 -29.03
N ALA A 78 8.99 1.86 -29.28
CA ALA A 78 9.38 2.29 -30.60
C ALA A 78 10.38 1.26 -31.09
N ALA A 79 10.00 0.49 -32.10
CA ALA A 79 10.94 -0.30 -32.86
C ALA A 79 11.99 0.71 -33.32
N SER A 80 13.15 0.70 -32.65
CA SER A 80 14.29 1.45 -33.15
C SER A 80 14.53 0.88 -34.54
N PRO A 81 14.52 1.70 -35.61
CA PRO A 81 14.93 1.19 -36.90
C PRO A 81 16.38 0.75 -36.71
N GLU A 82 16.58 -0.56 -36.82
CA GLU A 82 17.88 -1.17 -36.92
C GLU A 82 18.51 -0.58 -38.19
N VAL A 83 19.36 0.44 -38.00
CA VAL A 83 20.18 0.97 -39.08
C VAL A 83 21.27 -0.07 -39.32
N GLU A 84 20.93 -1.13 -40.04
CA GLU A 84 21.93 -1.96 -40.69
C GLU A 84 22.42 -1.19 -41.91
N SER A 85 23.56 -0.54 -41.72
CA SER A 85 24.45 -0.12 -42.79
C SER A 85 25.08 -1.36 -43.41
N TRP A 86 24.66 -1.71 -44.64
CA TRP A 86 25.45 -2.47 -45.60
C TRP A 86 25.34 -1.81 -46.97
#